data_AF-A0A3C1FB13-F1
#
_entry.id   AF-A0A3C1FB13-F1
#
_cell.length_a   1.000
_cell.length_b   1.000
_cell.length_c   1.000
_cell.angle_alpha   90.00
_cell.angle_beta   90.00
_cell.angle_gamma   90.00
#
_symmetry.space_group_name_H-M   'P 1'
#
loop_
_entity.id
_entity.type
_entity.pdbx_description
1 polymer ?
#
loop_
_entity_poly.entity_id
_entity_poly.type
_entity_poly.pdbx_seq_one_letter_code
_entity_poly.pdbx_strand_id
1 'polypeptide(L)' 'AVMDAGLHLTSFVEHDSTAWEAFPGQMTLDAATGEWRLIDRPERLPATFTLTATKP' A
#
# COMPACT_ATOMS: atom_id res chain seq x y z
N ALA A 1 -10.48 0.90 13.07
CA ALA A 1 -11.14 1.91 12.22
C ALA A 1 -12.39 1.35 11.51
N VAL A 2 -12.27 0.65 10.37
CA VAL A 2 -13.46 0.16 9.63
C VAL A 2 -14.19 -0.99 10.34
N MET A 3 -13.44 -1.91 10.96
CA MET A 3 -14.02 -3.00 11.75
C MET A 3 -14.72 -2.48 13.00
N ASP A 4 -14.09 -1.53 13.71
CA ASP A 4 -14.72 -0.86 14.86
C ASP A 4 -15.98 -0.06 14.47
N ALA A 5 -16.08 0.36 13.20
CA ALA A 5 -17.27 0.97 12.64
C ALA A 5 -18.36 -0.04 12.22
N GLY A 6 -18.15 -1.34 12.47
CA GLY A 6 -19.10 -2.42 12.20
C GLY A 6 -19.12 -2.91 10.76
N LEU A 7 -18.09 -2.62 9.96
CA LEU A 7 -17.94 -3.17 8.61
C LEU A 7 -17.14 -4.48 8.66
N HIS A 8 -17.50 -5.42 7.78
CA HIS A 8 -16.77 -6.65 7.57
C HIS A 8 -15.83 -6.52 6.37
N LEU A 9 -14.55 -6.85 6.55
CA LEU A 9 -13.59 -6.90 5.46
C LEU A 9 -13.93 -8.03 4.49
N THR A 10 -13.94 -7.71 3.20
CA THR A 10 -14.18 -8.66 2.11
C THR A 10 -12.96 -8.83 1.21
N SER A 11 -12.03 -7.86 1.19
CA SER A 11 -10.74 -7.99 0.52
C SER A 11 -9.64 -7.20 1.24
N PHE A 12 -8.41 -7.70 1.12
CA PHE A 12 -7.20 -7.04 1.59
C PHE A 12 -6.06 -7.33 0.61
N VAL A 13 -5.50 -6.28 0.00
CA VAL A 13 -4.38 -6.39 -0.94
C VAL A 13 -3.27 -5.46 -0.48
N GLU A 14 -2.08 -6.01 -0.40
CA GLU A 14 -0.85 -5.27 -0.12
C GLU A 14 -0.20 -4.84 -1.44
N HIS A 15 0.36 -3.63 -1.46
CA HIS A 15 1.13 -3.11 -2.59
C HIS A 15 2.51 -2.69 -2.11
N ASP A 16 3.52 -2.97 -2.92
CA ASP A 16 4.93 -2.66 -2.66
C ASP A 16 5.33 -1.23 -3.10
N SER A 17 4.34 -0.42 -3.49
CA SER A 17 4.53 0.94 -3.98
C SER A 17 3.58 1.95 -3.36
N THR A 18 3.93 3.23 -3.48
CA THR A 18 3.14 4.38 -3.01
C THR A 18 3.34 5.61 -3.89
N ALA A 19 2.42 6.58 -3.84
CA ALA A 19 2.45 7.78 -4.68
C ALA A 19 3.46 8.85 -4.23
N TRP A 20 4.16 8.66 -3.11
CA TRP A 20 5.16 9.58 -2.58
C TRP A 20 6.40 8.83 -2.07
N GLU A 21 7.53 9.53 -1.92
CA GLU A 21 8.73 8.94 -1.35
C GLU A 21 8.58 8.77 0.18
N ALA A 22 8.01 7.64 0.62
CA ALA A 22 7.77 7.38 2.04
C ALA A 22 9.06 7.23 2.85
N PHE A 23 10.14 6.75 2.22
CA PHE A 23 11.47 6.58 2.83
C PHE A 23 12.53 7.29 1.97
N PRO A 24 12.83 8.57 2.27
CA PRO A 24 13.76 9.37 1.50
C PRO A 24 15.13 8.72 1.30
N GLY A 25 15.56 8.62 0.05
CA GLY A 25 16.84 8.01 -0.34
C GLY A 25 16.87 6.48 -0.26
N GLN A 26 15.77 5.84 0.16
CA GLN A 26 15.63 4.38 0.20
C GLN A 26 14.63 3.86 -0.83
N MET A 27 13.97 4.76 -1.57
CA MET A 27 13.01 4.44 -2.62
C MET A 27 13.44 5.02 -3.95
N THR A 28 12.98 4.42 -5.03
CA THR A 28 13.12 4.93 -6.39
C THR A 28 11.76 5.12 -7.01
N LEU A 29 11.62 6.20 -7.78
CA LEU A 29 10.45 6.44 -8.61
C LEU A 29 10.50 5.50 -9.82
N ASP A 30 9.46 4.68 -9.99
CA ASP A 30 9.21 3.98 -11.23
C ASP A 30 8.54 4.95 -12.22
N ALA A 31 9.27 5.31 -13.28
CA ALA A 31 8.81 6.27 -14.26
C ALA A 31 7.60 5.77 -15.11
N ALA A 32 7.36 4.46 -15.19
CA ALA A 32 6.25 3.90 -15.95
C ALA A 32 4.92 4.04 -15.21
N THR A 33 4.96 3.91 -13.88
CA THR A 33 3.77 3.94 -13.01
C THR A 33 3.59 5.27 -12.27
N GLY A 34 4.68 6.04 -12.11
CA GLY A 34 4.70 7.24 -11.28
C GLY A 34 4.74 6.95 -9.78
N GLU A 35 5.00 5.70 -9.38
CA GLU A 35 5.00 5.28 -7.98
C GLU A 35 6.40 5.02 -7.44
N TRP A 36 6.55 5.17 -6.14
CA TRP A 36 7.79 4.93 -5.41
C TRP A 36 7.82 3.51 -4.85
N ARG A 37 8.94 2.81 -5.05
CA ARG A 37 9.21 1.45 -4.54
C ARG A 37 10.54 1.44 -3.78
N LEU A 38 10.70 0.55 -2.78
CA LEU A 38 12.01 0.39 -2.13
C LEU A 38 13.07 -0.02 -3.16
N ILE A 39 14.29 0.47 -2.96
CA ILE A 39 15.45 0.13 -3.81
C ILE A 39 15.90 -1.31 -3.58
N ASP A 40 15.93 -1.75 -2.31
CA ASP A 40 16.31 -3.11 -1.94
C ASP A 40 15.09 -3.89 -1.44
N ARG A 41 14.84 -5.05 -2.07
CA ARG A 41 13.79 -6.02 -1.70
C ARG A 41 12.41 -5.37 -1.47
N PRO A 42 11.81 -4.75 -2.51
CA PRO A 42 10.51 -4.08 -2.40
C PRO A 42 9.39 -4.96 -1.85
N GLU A 43 9.44 -6.26 -2.09
CA GLU A 43 8.48 -7.24 -1.58
C GLU A 43 8.46 -7.38 -0.05
N ARG A 44 9.44 -6.84 0.68
CA ARG A 44 9.54 -6.96 2.14
C ARG A 44 8.80 -5.87 2.91
N LEU A 45 8.27 -4.85 2.24
CA LEU A 45 7.51 -3.79 2.88
C LEU A 45 6.23 -3.50 2.08
N PRO A 46 5.05 -3.79 2.63
CA PRO A 46 3.80 -3.30 2.05
C PRO A 46 3.70 -1.78 2.28
N ALA A 47 3.89 -1.01 1.22
CA ALA A 47 3.90 0.44 1.25
C ALA A 47 2.49 1.05 1.30
N THR A 48 1.52 0.39 0.66
CA THR A 48 0.10 0.76 0.74
C THR A 48 -0.79 -0.47 0.76
N PHE A 49 -2.07 -0.27 1.12
CA PHE A 49 -3.06 -1.32 1.22
C PHE A 49 -4.35 -0.89 0.53
N THR A 50 -4.98 -1.81 -0.21
CA THR A 50 -6.37 -1.67 -0.65
C THR A 50 -7.25 -2.60 0.18
N LEU A 51 -8.25 -2.02 0.83
CA LEU A 51 -9.24 -2.74 1.63
C LEU A 51 -10.62 -2.53 1.03
N THR A 52 -11.42 -3.60 0.91
CA THR A 52 -12.86 -3.51 0.65
C THR A 52 -13.59 -4.06 1.85
N ALA A 53 -14.62 -3.35 2.30
CA ALA A 53 -15.45 -3.78 3.41
C ALA A 53 -16.91 -3.42 3.15
N THR A 54 -17.82 -4.26 3.65
CA THR A 54 -19.27 -4.05 3.50
C THR A 54 -19.94 -3.99 4.87
N LYS A 55 -21.03 -3.22 4.93
CA LYS A 55 -21.95 -3.25 6.06
C LYS A 55 -23.09 -4.23 5.74
N PRO A 56 -23.53 -5.07 6.69
CA PRO A 56 -24.70 -5.92 6.51
C PRO A 56 -25.98 -5.12 6.20
#